data_AF-A0A165S246-F1
#
_entry.id   AF-A0A165S246-F1
#
_cell.length_a   1.000
_cell.length_b   1.000
_cell.length_c   1.000
_cell.angle_alpha   90.00
_cell.angle_beta   90.00
_cell.angle_gamma   90.00
#
_symmetry.space_group_name_H-M   'P 1'
#
loop_
_entity.id
_entity.type
_entity.pdbx_description
1 polymer ?
#
loop_
_entity_poly.entity_id
_entity_poly.type
_entity_poly.pdbx_seq_one_letter_code
_entity_poly.pdbx_strand_id
1 'polypeptide(L)'
;MARQFWEYPISGDTAAHKRRGGGPATDYAVPSGTALYAPFTGRIEPFANEDGGKGIRLVGSRFTLNVQHLSRNDLYKRNALRLWRTRIAISGNTGKSTGPHVHAWILDRKTGRRMSFLEWQRMRGHRLAAASKRFLGIK
;
A
#
# COMPACT_ATOMS: atom_id res chain seq x y z
N MET A 1 21.64 -9.12 -10.49
CA MET A 1 20.41 -9.53 -9.76
C MET A 1 19.21 -8.88 -10.43
N ALA A 2 18.18 -9.65 -10.78
CA ALA A 2 16.96 -9.10 -11.38
C ALA A 2 16.27 -8.17 -10.37
N ARG A 3 16.08 -6.89 -10.73
CA ARG A 3 15.29 -5.95 -9.94
C ARG A 3 13.88 -6.52 -9.76
N GLN A 4 13.46 -6.70 -8.52
CA GLN A 4 12.14 -7.22 -8.22
C GLN A 4 11.09 -6.14 -8.54
N PHE A 5 9.92 -6.57 -9.04
CA PHE A 5 8.78 -5.78 -9.51
C PHE A 5 8.12 -4.85 -8.47
N TRP A 6 8.75 -4.65 -7.31
CA TRP A 6 8.17 -4.12 -6.07
C TRP A 6 8.96 -2.97 -5.45
N GLU A 7 9.98 -2.48 -6.14
CA GLU A 7 10.79 -1.36 -5.68
C GLU A 7 10.79 -0.34 -6.83
N TYR A 8 10.25 0.86 -6.55
CA TYR A 8 10.39 2.15 -7.28
C TYR A 8 9.13 2.74 -7.95
N PRO A 9 8.99 4.09 -7.95
CA PRO A 9 7.84 4.77 -8.54
C PRO A 9 7.81 4.48 -10.03
N ILE A 10 6.64 4.12 -10.54
CA ILE A 10 6.46 3.77 -11.95
C ILE A 10 6.77 4.96 -12.89
N SER A 11 6.91 6.16 -12.32
CA SER A 11 7.27 7.41 -13.00
C SER A 11 8.76 7.74 -13.09
N GLY A 12 9.62 7.10 -12.30
CA GLY A 12 11.02 7.53 -12.16
C GLY A 12 11.50 7.64 -10.71
N ASP A 13 12.79 7.32 -10.56
CA ASP A 13 13.68 7.39 -9.39
C ASP A 13 13.11 7.77 -8.00
N THR A 14 13.45 6.96 -6.99
CA THR A 14 13.19 7.20 -5.56
C THR A 14 13.57 8.58 -5.06
N ALA A 15 14.68 9.13 -5.55
CA ALA A 15 15.11 10.44 -5.13
C ALA A 15 14.14 11.50 -5.64
N ALA A 16 13.42 11.31 -6.76
CA ALA A 16 12.33 12.20 -7.15
C ALA A 16 11.13 12.09 -6.19
N HIS A 17 10.76 10.87 -5.78
CA HIS A 17 9.68 10.66 -4.81
C HIS A 17 9.98 11.30 -3.44
N LYS A 18 11.22 11.15 -2.95
CA LYS A 18 11.68 11.79 -1.71
C LYS A 18 11.86 13.31 -1.86
N ARG A 19 12.45 13.79 -2.97
CA ARG A 19 12.63 15.22 -3.29
C ARG A 19 11.29 15.95 -3.39
N ARG A 20 10.23 15.27 -3.86
CA ARG A 20 8.86 15.80 -3.92
C ARG A 20 8.13 15.78 -2.57
N GLY A 21 8.81 15.43 -1.47
CA GLY A 21 8.23 15.42 -0.13
C GLY A 21 7.36 14.20 0.20
N GLY A 22 7.37 13.16 -0.65
CA GLY A 22 6.45 12.02 -0.56
C GLY A 22 6.66 11.12 0.66
N GLY A 23 7.82 11.16 1.33
CA GLY A 23 8.16 10.30 2.47
C GLY A 23 8.43 8.83 2.09
N PRO A 24 8.74 7.94 3.05
CA PRO A 24 8.96 6.52 2.76
C PRO A 24 7.67 5.80 2.30
N ALA A 25 7.76 5.07 1.20
CA ALA A 25 6.68 4.25 0.64
C ALA A 25 7.25 3.10 -0.22
N THR A 26 6.38 2.16 -0.59
CA THR A 26 6.66 1.07 -1.53
C THR A 26 5.64 1.12 -2.65
N ASP A 27 6.14 1.13 -3.88
CA ASP A 27 5.33 1.08 -5.08
C ASP A 27 5.39 -0.33 -5.68
N TYR A 28 4.23 -0.92 -5.92
CA TYR A 28 4.09 -2.18 -6.64
C TYR A 28 3.53 -1.88 -8.02
N ALA A 29 4.32 -2.12 -9.06
CA ALA A 29 3.81 -2.21 -10.42
C ALA A 29 2.82 -3.34 -10.49
N VAL A 30 1.56 -3.05 -10.82
CA VAL A 30 0.53 -4.06 -11.03
C VAL A 30 -0.55 -3.45 -11.94
N PRO A 31 -1.19 -4.25 -12.81
CA PRO A 31 -2.34 -3.77 -13.58
C PRO A 31 -3.43 -3.22 -12.66
N SER A 32 -4.17 -2.20 -13.12
CA SER A 32 -5.45 -1.82 -12.52
C SER A 32 -6.35 -3.05 -12.42
N GLY A 33 -7.08 -3.20 -11.32
CA GLY A 33 -7.91 -4.39 -11.09
C GLY A 33 -7.26 -5.46 -10.21
N THR A 34 -6.00 -5.30 -9.81
CA THR A 34 -5.32 -6.23 -8.91
C THR A 34 -5.91 -6.13 -7.49
N ALA A 35 -6.37 -7.26 -6.96
CA ALA A 35 -6.93 -7.33 -5.62
C ALA A 35 -5.85 -7.20 -4.55
N LEU A 36 -6.10 -6.37 -3.55
CA LEU A 36 -5.21 -6.17 -2.40
C LEU A 36 -5.79 -6.85 -1.16
N TYR A 37 -4.94 -7.47 -0.35
CA TYR A 37 -5.33 -8.26 0.80
C TYR A 37 -4.70 -7.76 2.10
N ALA A 38 -5.44 -7.82 3.20
CA ALA A 38 -5.03 -7.33 4.50
C ALA A 38 -3.76 -8.05 5.02
N PRO A 39 -2.63 -7.35 5.22
CA PRO A 39 -1.43 -7.96 5.80
C PRO A 39 -1.55 -8.16 7.32
N PHE A 40 -2.53 -7.53 7.96
CA PHE A 40 -2.88 -7.70 9.36
C PHE A 40 -4.36 -7.37 9.58
N THR A 41 -4.93 -7.78 10.72
CA THR A 41 -6.32 -7.43 11.08
C THR A 41 -6.42 -5.95 11.46
N GLY A 42 -7.43 -5.25 10.95
CA GLY A 42 -7.64 -3.83 11.24
C GLY A 42 -8.97 -3.31 10.72
N ARG A 43 -9.27 -2.03 10.98
CA ARG A 43 -10.47 -1.36 10.45
C ARG A 43 -10.13 -0.56 9.20
N ILE A 44 -10.97 -0.62 8.18
CA ILE A 44 -10.82 0.21 6.99
C ILE A 44 -11.45 1.59 7.20
N GLU A 45 -10.65 2.61 6.93
CA GLU A 45 -11.08 4.00 6.81
C GLU A 45 -10.81 4.50 5.38
N PRO A 46 -11.70 5.33 4.81
CA PRO A 46 -11.44 5.98 3.53
C PRO A 46 -10.28 6.96 3.69
N PHE A 47 -9.41 7.01 2.67
CA PHE A 47 -8.31 7.95 2.63
C PHE A 47 -8.14 8.42 1.19
N ALA A 48 -8.43 9.68 0.91
CA ALA A 48 -8.29 10.23 -0.42
C ALA A 48 -7.70 11.65 -0.34
N ASN A 49 -6.88 11.98 -1.32
CA ASN A 49 -6.39 13.34 -1.55
C ASN A 49 -6.08 13.50 -3.05
N GLU A 50 -5.81 14.74 -3.48
CA GLU A 50 -5.59 15.05 -4.90
C GLU A 50 -4.44 14.24 -5.51
N ASP A 51 -3.31 14.15 -4.81
CA ASP A 51 -2.10 13.49 -5.33
C ASP A 51 -2.24 11.96 -5.30
N GLY A 52 -2.77 11.40 -4.22
CA GLY A 52 -2.93 9.96 -4.00
C GLY A 52 -4.18 9.36 -4.62
N GLY A 53 -5.11 10.18 -5.08
CA GLY A 53 -6.41 9.75 -5.60
C GLY A 53 -7.22 8.99 -4.54
N LYS A 54 -7.89 7.91 -4.96
CA LYS A 54 -8.62 7.04 -4.04
C LYS A 54 -7.64 6.16 -3.27
N GLY A 55 -7.93 5.99 -1.99
CA GLY A 55 -7.11 5.21 -1.09
C GLY A 55 -7.88 4.68 0.11
N ILE A 56 -7.19 3.87 0.90
CA ILE A 56 -7.68 3.36 2.19
C ILE A 56 -6.59 3.48 3.26
N ARG A 57 -7.04 3.53 4.51
CA ARG A 57 -6.25 3.21 5.69
C ARG A 57 -6.78 1.92 6.30
N LEU A 58 -5.89 0.95 6.54
CA LEU A 58 -6.17 -0.21 7.37
C LEU A 58 -5.52 0.03 8.74
N VAL A 59 -6.35 0.43 9.70
CA VAL A 59 -5.93 0.80 11.05
C VAL A 59 -5.90 -0.46 11.93
N GLY A 60 -4.69 -0.97 12.18
CA GLY A 60 -4.45 -2.05 13.12
C GLY A 60 -4.16 -1.53 14.53
N SER A 61 -3.84 -2.44 15.45
CA SER A 61 -3.50 -2.09 16.84
C SER A 61 -2.28 -1.17 16.91
N ARG A 62 -1.18 -1.56 16.26
CA ARG A 62 0.10 -0.84 16.27
C ARG A 62 0.41 -0.07 14.98
N PHE A 63 -0.03 -0.60 13.84
CA PHE A 63 0.35 -0.09 12.53
C PHE A 63 -0.88 0.33 11.74
N THR A 64 -0.76 1.43 11.00
CA THR A 64 -1.72 1.80 9.96
C THR A 64 -1.09 1.58 8.60
N LEU A 65 -1.70 0.75 7.77
CA LEU A 65 -1.35 0.63 6.36
C LEU A 65 -2.14 1.67 5.57
N ASN A 66 -1.44 2.48 4.80
CA ASN A 66 -2.01 3.46 3.90
C ASN A 66 -1.77 2.97 2.48
N VAL A 67 -2.80 3.03 1.64
CA VAL A 67 -2.73 2.61 0.24
C VAL A 67 -3.41 3.65 -0.65
N GLN A 68 -2.80 3.97 -1.78
CA GLN A 68 -3.24 4.99 -2.73
C GLN A 68 -3.31 4.46 -4.18
N HIS A 69 -3.79 5.34 -5.07
CA HIS A 69 -4.00 5.11 -6.51
C HIS A 69 -5.02 4.01 -6.84
N LEU A 70 -5.98 3.76 -5.96
CA LEU A 70 -6.95 2.67 -6.11
C LEU A 70 -8.03 2.99 -7.16
N SER A 71 -8.52 1.99 -7.89
CA SER A 71 -9.64 2.17 -8.84
C SER A 71 -10.98 2.20 -8.09
N ARG A 72 -11.11 1.31 -7.11
CA ARG A 72 -12.27 1.14 -6.23
C ARG A 72 -11.80 0.72 -4.84
N ASN A 73 -12.54 1.17 -3.83
CA ASN A 73 -12.47 0.61 -2.50
C ASN A 73 -13.65 -0.36 -2.38
N ASP A 74 -13.43 -1.66 -2.49
CA ASP A 74 -14.50 -2.67 -2.61
C ASP A 74 -15.45 -2.78 -1.41
N LEU A 75 -15.22 -2.00 -0.35
CA LEU A 75 -15.64 -2.36 0.99
C LEU A 75 -16.07 -1.13 1.79
N TYR A 76 -16.96 -0.33 1.21
CA TYR A 76 -17.54 0.88 1.81
C TYR A 76 -18.56 0.62 2.94
N LYS A 77 -18.46 -0.48 3.68
CA LYS A 77 -18.95 -0.44 5.07
C LYS A 77 -17.88 0.33 5.85
N ARG A 78 -18.07 1.65 6.00
CA ARG A 78 -17.18 2.51 6.80
C ARG A 78 -16.88 1.82 8.13
N ASN A 79 -15.62 1.82 8.54
CA ASN A 79 -15.15 1.23 9.80
C ASN A 79 -15.31 -0.30 9.91
N ALA A 80 -15.53 -1.02 8.81
CA ALA A 80 -15.59 -2.47 8.82
C ALA A 80 -14.27 -3.09 9.28
N LEU A 81 -14.36 -4.06 10.18
CA LEU A 81 -13.25 -4.91 10.56
C LEU A 81 -12.87 -5.81 9.37
N ARG A 82 -11.59 -5.84 9.04
CA ARG A 82 -11.01 -6.73 8.05
C ARG A 82 -10.02 -7.65 8.74
N LEU A 83 -10.28 -8.94 8.64
CA LEU A 83 -9.38 -9.97 9.12
C LEU A 83 -8.18 -10.08 8.20
N TRP A 84 -7.07 -10.56 8.74
CA TRP A 84 -5.91 -10.95 7.95
C TRP A 84 -6.30 -11.77 6.71
N ARG A 85 -5.69 -11.46 5.56
CA ARG A 85 -5.93 -12.11 4.26
C ARG A 85 -7.33 -11.96 3.68
N THR A 86 -8.14 -11.05 4.20
CA THR A 86 -9.36 -10.61 3.50
C THR A 86 -9.02 -9.55 2.46
N ARG A 87 -9.76 -9.50 1.35
CA ARG A 87 -9.61 -8.44 0.36
C ARG A 87 -9.91 -7.09 1.01
N ILE A 88 -9.16 -6.04 0.66
CA ILE A 88 -9.31 -4.69 1.24
C ILE A 88 -9.51 -3.60 0.19
N ALA A 89 -9.01 -3.80 -1.03
CA ALA A 89 -9.00 -2.78 -2.08
C ALA A 89 -8.71 -3.40 -3.46
N ILE A 90 -8.88 -2.59 -4.51
CA ILE A 90 -8.45 -2.91 -5.88
C ILE A 90 -7.49 -1.82 -6.38
N SER A 91 -6.33 -2.22 -6.91
CA SER A 91 -5.38 -1.32 -7.55
C SER A 91 -6.02 -0.53 -8.70
N GLY A 92 -5.43 0.62 -9.01
CA GLY A 92 -5.90 1.47 -10.10
C GLY A 92 -4.82 2.41 -10.58
N ASN A 93 -5.25 3.60 -10.99
CA ASN A 93 -4.38 4.65 -11.49
C ASN A 93 -4.96 6.06 -11.19
N THR A 94 -5.61 6.24 -10.03
CA THR A 94 -6.24 7.54 -9.68
C THR A 94 -5.26 8.49 -9.02
N GLY A 95 -5.52 9.80 -9.08
CA GLY A 95 -4.64 10.83 -8.54
C GLY A 95 -3.47 11.14 -9.47
N LYS A 96 -2.43 11.77 -8.95
CA LYS A 96 -1.18 12.05 -9.68
C LYS A 96 -0.34 10.77 -9.76
N SER A 97 -0.75 9.89 -10.67
CA SER A 97 -0.09 8.63 -10.99
C SER A 97 0.40 8.64 -12.44
N THR A 98 1.51 7.95 -12.71
CA THR A 98 2.11 7.85 -14.05
C THR A 98 1.84 6.52 -14.74
N GLY A 99 1.20 5.60 -14.04
CA GLY A 99 0.85 4.29 -14.54
C GLY A 99 0.20 3.44 -13.45
N PRO A 100 -0.54 2.39 -13.81
CA PRO A 100 -1.22 1.54 -12.84
C PRO A 100 -0.26 0.94 -11.80
N HIS A 101 -0.54 1.20 -10.52
CA HIS A 101 0.28 0.72 -9.41
C HIS A 101 -0.43 0.77 -8.06
N VAL A 102 0.24 0.22 -7.05
CA VAL A 102 -0.14 0.35 -5.64
C VAL A 102 0.96 1.10 -4.91
N HIS A 103 0.62 2.27 -4.37
CA HIS A 103 1.50 3.05 -3.51
C HIS A 103 1.13 2.81 -2.05
N ALA A 104 2.05 2.24 -1.26
CA ALA A 104 1.76 1.79 0.10
C ALA A 104 2.83 2.19 1.12
N TRP A 105 2.39 2.64 2.30
CA TRP A 105 3.27 2.93 3.42
C TRP A 105 2.63 2.59 4.77
N ILE A 106 3.47 2.44 5.79
CA ILE A 106 3.04 2.17 7.16
C ILE A 106 3.31 3.39 8.03
N LEU A 107 2.35 3.70 8.90
CA LEU A 107 2.55 4.56 10.06
C LEU A 107 2.60 3.68 11.32
N ASP A 108 3.68 3.76 12.08
CA ASP A 108 3.75 3.24 13.44
C ASP A 108 3.01 4.19 14.39
N ARG A 109 1.89 3.74 14.94
CA ARG A 109 0.99 4.57 15.75
C ARG A 109 1.54 4.93 17.13
N LYS A 110 2.51 4.18 17.67
CA LYS A 110 3.12 4.51 18.98
C LYS A 110 4.20 5.56 18.83
N THR A 111 5.00 5.48 17.77
CA THR A 111 6.18 6.33 17.58
C THR A 111 5.94 7.49 16.61
N GLY A 112 4.85 7.45 15.83
CA GLY A 112 4.61 8.38 14.74
C GLY A 112 5.51 8.13 13.52
N ARG A 113 6.38 7.11 13.55
CA ARG A 113 7.33 6.85 12.47
C ARG A 113 6.62 6.34 11.23
N ARG A 114 6.80 7.04 10.10
CA ARG A 114 6.44 6.55 8.78
C ARG A 114 7.55 5.67 8.22
N MET A 115 7.17 4.53 7.64
CA MET A 115 8.08 3.60 6.98
C MET A 115 7.47 3.08 5.67
N SER A 116 8.33 2.63 4.75
CA SER A 116 7.85 1.94 3.56
C SER A 116 7.18 0.62 3.93
N PHE A 117 6.23 0.14 3.12
CA PHE A 117 5.59 -1.14 3.39
C PHE A 117 6.61 -2.30 3.37
N LEU A 118 7.62 -2.22 2.51
CA LEU A 118 8.70 -3.18 2.44
C LEU A 118 9.60 -3.17 3.69
N GLU A 119 9.96 -1.99 4.21
CA GLU A 119 10.69 -1.87 5.48
C GLU A 119 9.92 -2.52 6.62
N TRP A 120 8.60 -2.28 6.68
CA TRP A 120 7.74 -2.93 7.65
C TRP A 120 7.73 -4.46 7.48
N GLN A 121 7.64 -4.97 6.25
CA GLN A 121 7.72 -6.41 5.99
C GLN A 121 9.05 -7.02 6.47
N ARG A 122 10.17 -6.33 6.24
CA ARG A 122 11.50 -6.73 6.74
C ARG A 122 11.54 -6.78 8.26
N MET A 123 11.05 -5.73 8.92
CA MET A 123 10.97 -5.64 10.39
C MET A 123 10.14 -6.78 11.00
N ARG A 124 9.12 -7.27 10.30
CA ARG A 124 8.28 -8.40 10.75
C ARG A 124 8.89 -9.78 10.49
N GLY A 125 10.13 -9.84 9.99
CA GLY A 125 10.81 -11.10 9.66
C GLY A 125 10.17 -11.84 8.49
N HIS A 126 9.41 -11.15 7.63
CA HIS A 126 8.73 -11.80 6.52
C HIS A 126 9.67 -12.07 5.35
N ARG A 127 9.51 -13.25 4.72
CA ARG A 127 10.08 -13.50 3.39
C ARG A 127 9.41 -12.56 2.38
N LEU A 128 10.14 -11.52 1.95
CA LEU A 128 9.58 -10.36 1.23
C LEU A 128 8.72 -10.75 0.03
N ALA A 129 9.27 -11.56 -0.88
CA ALA A 129 8.53 -12.02 -2.05
C ALA A 129 7.19 -12.69 -1.71
N ALA A 130 7.15 -13.50 -0.64
CA ALA A 130 5.91 -14.17 -0.22
C ALA A 130 4.92 -13.22 0.48
N ALA A 131 5.41 -12.21 1.19
CA ALA A 131 4.56 -11.19 1.80
C ALA A 131 3.94 -10.27 0.75
N SER A 132 4.74 -9.81 -0.22
CA SER A 132 4.27 -8.99 -1.35
C SER A 132 3.26 -9.76 -2.21
N LYS A 133 3.55 -11.02 -2.57
CA LYS A 133 2.60 -11.87 -3.29
C LYS A 133 1.27 -12.02 -2.57
N ARG A 134 1.29 -12.29 -1.25
CA ARG A 134 0.07 -12.39 -0.43
C ARG A 134 -0.71 -11.09 -0.38
N PHE A 135 -0.01 -9.96 -0.24
CA PHE A 135 -0.63 -8.63 -0.26
C PHE A 135 -1.33 -8.35 -1.59
N LEU A 136 -0.72 -8.75 -2.72
CA LEU A 136 -1.23 -8.54 -4.07
C LEU A 136 -2.13 -9.67 -4.60
N GLY A 137 -2.42 -10.70 -3.80
CA GLY A 137 -3.20 -11.86 -4.23
C GLY A 137 -2.56 -12.70 -5.34
N ILE A 138 -1.26 -12.55 -5.56
CA ILE A 138 -0.50 -13.26 -6.60
C ILE A 138 -0.09 -14.64 -6.05
N LYS A 139 -0.36 -15.71 -6.80
CA LYS A 139 0.06 -17.07 -6.45
C LYS A 139 1.56 -17.28 -6.68
#